data_AF-A0A0L8I3H0-F1
#
_entry.id   AF-A0A0L8I3H0-F1
#
_cell.length_a   1.000
_cell.length_b   1.000
_cell.length_c   1.000
_cell.angle_alpha   90.00
_cell.angle_beta   90.00
_cell.angle_gamma   90.00
#
_symmetry.space_group_name_H-M   'P 1'
#
loop_
_entity.id
_entity.type
_entity.pdbx_description
1 polymer ?
#
loop_
_entity_poly.entity_id
_entity_poly.type
_entity_poly.pdbx_seq_one_letter_code
_entity_poly.pdbx_strand_id
1 'polypeptide(L)'
;MKELEGDNGQRVLEFCTYHNLYITNTFFANKPSHKASWRHPRSHRWHQLDLIITRRSFLNSVQLAPSYQSADCDTDHSLIRSR
;
A
#
# COMPACT_ATOMS: atom_id res chain seq x y z
N MET A 1 -2.78 -8.36 -4.63
CA MET A 1 -1.59 -9.22 -4.45
C MET A 1 -0.61 -9.19 -5.62
N LYS A 2 -1.01 -8.82 -6.84
CA LYS A 2 -0.12 -8.75 -8.02
C LYS A 2 0.94 -7.61 -8.01
N GLU A 3 1.01 -6.83 -6.93
CA GLU A 3 1.87 -5.64 -6.84
C GLU A 3 3.06 -5.81 -5.86
N LEU A 4 3.18 -6.97 -5.22
CA LEU A 4 4.31 -7.34 -4.33
C LEU A 4 5.25 -8.32 -5.03
N GLU A 5 5.50 -8.12 -6.33
CA GLU A 5 6.36 -9.01 -7.11
C GLU A 5 7.84 -8.63 -6.89
N GLY A 6 8.65 -9.61 -6.47
CA GLY A 6 10.09 -9.45 -6.19
C GLY A 6 10.50 -9.97 -4.81
N ASP A 7 11.80 -10.08 -4.56
CA ASP A 7 12.36 -10.63 -3.31
C ASP A 7 11.89 -9.84 -2.07
N ASN A 8 11.88 -8.51 -2.16
CA ASN A 8 11.38 -7.66 -1.07
C ASN A 8 9.88 -7.86 -0.80
N GLY A 9 9.08 -8.02 -1.86
CA GLY A 9 7.64 -8.28 -1.72
C GLY A 9 7.38 -9.62 -1.05
N GLN A 10 8.14 -10.66 -1.43
CA GLN A 10 8.06 -11.99 -0.83
C GLN A 10 8.43 -11.95 0.67
N ARG A 11 9.52 -11.27 1.03
CA ARG A 11 9.93 -11.11 2.45
C ARG A 11 8.87 -10.41 3.28
N VAL A 12 8.20 -9.39 2.73
CA VAL A 12 7.09 -8.71 3.41
C VAL A 12 5.90 -9.65 3.62
N LEU A 13 5.57 -10.47 2.61
CA LEU A 13 4.49 -11.47 2.72
C LEU A 13 4.81 -12.54 3.77
N GLU A 14 6.04 -13.02 3.81
CA GLU A 14 6.52 -13.99 4.80
C GLU A 14 6.47 -13.40 6.22
N PHE A 15 6.99 -12.18 6.39
CA PHE A 15 6.91 -11.46 7.67
C PHE A 15 5.45 -11.30 8.14
N CYS A 16 4.56 -10.86 7.26
CA CYS A 16 3.15 -10.70 7.60
C CYS A 16 2.48 -12.03 7.97
N THR A 17 2.79 -13.09 7.22
CA THR A 17 2.24 -14.43 7.48
C THR A 17 2.72 -14.96 8.83
N TYR A 18 4.02 -14.88 9.11
CA TYR A 18 4.62 -15.35 10.35
C TYR A 18 4.04 -14.63 11.58
N HIS A 19 3.77 -13.32 11.48
CA HIS A 19 3.26 -12.51 12.57
C HIS A 19 1.74 -12.30 12.59
N ASN A 20 0.98 -12.98 11.72
CA ASN A 20 -0.48 -12.82 11.59
C ASN A 20 -0.90 -11.34 11.39
N LEU A 21 -0.18 -10.67 10.48
CA LEU A 21 -0.42 -9.31 10.04
C LEU A 21 -1.06 -9.29 8.65
N TYR A 22 -1.74 -8.18 8.34
CA TYR A 22 -2.50 -8.03 7.10
C TYR A 22 -2.18 -6.70 6.41
N ILE A 23 -1.98 -6.77 5.09
CA ILE A 23 -1.63 -5.63 4.23
C ILE A 23 -2.93 -4.99 3.69
N THR A 24 -3.39 -3.97 4.40
CA THR A 24 -4.75 -3.41 4.24
C THR A 24 -4.97 -2.68 2.91
N ASN A 25 -3.92 -2.14 2.30
CA ASN A 25 -3.98 -1.48 0.98
C ASN A 25 -4.51 -2.40 -0.13
N THR A 26 -4.43 -3.73 0.07
CA THR A 26 -4.82 -4.72 -0.93
C THR A 26 -6.26 -5.22 -0.77
N PHE A 27 -6.97 -4.79 0.28
CA PHE A 27 -8.24 -5.41 0.70
C PHE A 27 -9.46 -4.78 0.04
N PHE A 28 -9.33 -3.51 -0.35
CA PHE A 28 -10.44 -2.73 -0.88
C PHE A 28 -10.33 -2.59 -2.39
N ALA A 29 -11.48 -2.61 -3.06
CA ALA A 29 -11.60 -2.32 -4.48
C ALA A 29 -11.39 -0.81 -4.72
N ASN A 30 -10.14 -0.37 -4.68
CA ASN A 30 -9.76 1.01 -4.94
C ASN A 30 -9.64 1.29 -6.44
N LYS A 31 -9.89 2.55 -6.83
CA LYS A 31 -9.51 3.05 -8.17
C LYS A 31 -8.00 2.91 -8.35
N PRO A 32 -7.49 2.69 -9.59
CA PRO A 32 -6.04 2.56 -9.82
C PRO A 32 -5.20 3.72 -9.23
N SER A 33 -5.71 4.95 -9.31
CA SER A 33 -5.08 6.16 -8.75
C SER A 33 -4.98 6.17 -7.21
N HIS A 34 -5.64 5.24 -6.52
CA HIS A 34 -5.63 5.14 -5.05
C HIS A 34 -4.82 3.94 -4.55
N LYS A 35 -4.13 3.20 -5.44
CA LYS A 35 -3.34 2.00 -5.06
C LYS A 35 -1.86 2.28 -4.96
N ALA A 36 -1.35 3.12 -5.85
CA ALA A 36 0.07 3.42 -5.94
C ALA A 36 0.42 4.72 -5.22
N SER A 37 1.58 4.74 -4.57
CA SER A 37 2.08 5.88 -3.81
C SER A 37 3.27 6.56 -4.43
N TRP A 38 3.96 5.94 -5.38
CA TRP A 38 5.14 6.54 -5.98
C TRP A 38 5.08 6.48 -7.49
N ARG A 39 5.51 7.56 -8.14
CA ARG A 39 5.59 7.65 -9.60
C ARG A 39 7.04 7.73 -10.02
N HIS A 40 7.49 6.74 -10.78
CA HIS A 40 8.85 6.71 -11.27
C HIS A 40 9.13 7.95 -12.16
N PRO A 41 10.15 8.79 -11.85
CA PRO A 41 10.34 10.09 -12.51
C PRO A 41 10.47 10.02 -14.04
N ARG A 42 11.16 8.99 -14.55
CA ARG A 42 11.40 8.81 -16.00
C ARG A 42 10.30 8.06 -16.74
N SER A 43 9.95 6.86 -16.28
CA SER A 43 8.94 6.02 -16.96
C SER A 43 7.50 6.49 -16.72
N HIS A 44 7.30 7.39 -15.75
CA HIS A 44 6.00 7.87 -15.30
C HIS A 44 5.04 6.78 -14.83
N ARG A 45 5.55 5.55 -14.59
CA ARG A 45 4.78 4.43 -14.07
C ARG A 45 4.56 4.58 -12.57
N TRP A 46 3.38 4.19 -12.15
CA TRP A 46 2.98 4.20 -10.75
C TRP A 46 3.31 2.86 -10.09
N HIS A 47 3.82 2.92 -8.87
CA HIS A 47 4.20 1.78 -8.05
C HIS A 47 3.63 1.91 -6.63
N GLN A 48 3.23 0.79 -6.05
CA GLN A 48 2.82 0.70 -4.65
C GLN A 48 4.04 0.35 -3.79
N LEU A 49 4.71 1.37 -3.25
CA LEU A 49 5.89 1.18 -2.38
C LEU A 49 5.55 1.28 -0.89
N ASP A 50 4.56 2.08 -0.55
CA ASP A 50 4.17 2.33 0.83
C ASP A 50 2.97 1.43 1.21
N LEU A 51 3.07 0.75 2.35
CA LEU A 51 2.09 -0.24 2.81
C LEU A 51 1.60 0.10 4.23
N ILE A 52 0.30 -0.09 4.45
CA ILE A 52 -0.34 -0.06 5.76
C ILE A 52 -0.59 -1.51 6.20
N ILE A 53 0.09 -1.90 7.27
CA ILE A 53 0.03 -3.24 7.84
C ILE A 53 -0.65 -3.17 9.22
N THR A 54 -1.60 -4.05 9.48
CA THR A 54 -2.31 -4.11 10.76
C THR A 54 -2.38 -5.53 11.32
N ARG A 55 -2.61 -5.66 12.64
CA ARG A 55 -2.89 -6.96 13.27
C ARG A 55 -4.31 -7.39 12.93
N ARG A 56 -4.53 -8.70 12.91
CA ARG A 56 -5.87 -9.30 12.72
C ARG A 56 -6.96 -8.69 13.61
N SER A 57 -6.65 -8.40 14.87
CA SER A 57 -7.60 -7.87 15.84
C SER A 57 -8.13 -6.48 15.49
N PHE A 58 -7.35 -5.68 14.75
CA PHE A 58 -7.73 -4.34 14.31
C PHE A 58 -8.16 -4.32 12.84
N LEU A 59 -8.27 -5.48 12.19
CA LEU A 59 -8.58 -5.50 10.77
C LEU A 59 -9.98 -4.93 10.49
N ASN A 60 -10.94 -5.24 11.35
CA ASN A 60 -12.31 -4.75 11.23
C ASN A 60 -12.46 -3.24 11.53
N SER A 61 -11.45 -2.59 12.11
CA SER A 61 -11.47 -1.14 12.29
C SER A 61 -10.90 -0.39 11.10
N VAL A 62 -10.31 -1.08 10.12
CA VAL A 62 -9.83 -0.45 8.88
C VAL A 62 -10.95 -0.46 7.85
N GLN A 63 -11.44 0.72 7.50
CA GLN A 63 -12.49 0.93 6.51
C GLN A 63 -11.91 1.11 5.11
N LEU A 64 -10.81 1.86 5.00
CA LEU A 64 -10.20 2.24 3.72
C LEU A 64 -8.69 2.51 3.91
N ALA A 65 -7.90 2.21 2.87
CA ALA A 65 -6.46 2.49 2.83
C ALA A 65 -5.99 3.03 1.45
N PRO A 66 -6.52 4.18 0.96
CA PRO A 66 -6.14 4.73 -0.34
C PRO A 66 -4.88 5.59 -0.28
N SER A 67 -4.19 5.66 -1.42
CA SER A 67 -3.24 6.74 -1.71
C SER A 67 -3.96 7.99 -2.25
N TYR A 68 -3.38 9.16 -1.97
CA TYR A 68 -3.86 10.47 -2.37
C TYR A 68 -2.83 11.14 -3.27
N GLN A 69 -2.88 10.81 -4.56
CA GLN A 69 -1.94 11.34 -5.56
C GLN A 69 -2.06 12.86 -5.79
N SER A 70 -3.17 13.48 -5.35
CA SER A 70 -3.39 14.92 -5.44
C SER A 70 -2.97 15.68 -4.17
N ALA A 71 -2.50 14.97 -3.14
CA ALA A 71 -2.02 15.61 -1.93
C ALA A 71 -0.67 16.27 -2.22
N ASP A 72 -0.54 17.56 -1.89
CA ASP A 72 0.73 18.25 -1.93
C ASP A 72 1.50 17.93 -0.64
N CYS A 73 2.56 17.14 -0.79
CA CYS A 73 3.37 16.66 0.33
C CYS A 73 4.84 17.05 0.21
N ASP A 74 5.21 17.83 -0.81
CA ASP A 74 6.61 18.21 -1.10
C ASP A 74 7.57 16.98 -1.19
N THR A 75 7.07 15.88 -1.75
CA THR A 75 7.81 14.62 -1.98
C THR A 75 7.35 13.97 -3.29
N ASP A 76 8.18 13.09 -3.84
CA ASP A 76 7.83 12.20 -4.95
C ASP A 76 6.89 11.03 -4.54
N HIS A 77 6.54 10.95 -3.25
CA HIS A 77 5.54 10.04 -2.70
C HIS A 77 4.18 10.72 -2.49
N SER A 78 3.11 9.95 -2.71
CA SER A 78 1.73 10.31 -2.41
C SER A 78 1.38 9.88 -0.99
N LEU A 79 0.64 10.73 -0.29
CA LEU A 79 0.11 10.41 1.03
C LEU A 79 -0.74 9.12 0.98
N ILE A 80 -0.49 8.17 1.87
CA ILE A 80 -1.40 7.06 2.13
C ILE A 80 -2.03 7.27 3.51
N ARG A 81 -3.34 7.03 3.62
CA ARG A 81 -4.04 7.11 4.90
C ARG A 81 -4.92 5.89 5.14
N SER A 82 -4.87 5.37 6.36
CA SER A 82 -5.87 4.44 6.89
C SER A 82 -7.01 5.19 7.55
N ARG A 83 -8.25 4.79 7.27
CA ARG A 83 -9.46 5.21 8.00
C ARG A 83 -10.10 4.02 8.65
#